data_AF-A0A1G3H0R4-F1
#
_entry.id   AF-A0A1G3H0R4-F1
#
_cell.length_a   1.000
_cell.length_b   1.000
_cell.length_c   1.000
_cell.angle_alpha   90.00
_cell.angle_beta   90.00
_cell.angle_gamma   90.00
#
_symmetry.space_group_name_H-M   'P 1'
#
loop_
_entity.id
_entity.type
_entity.pdbx_description
1 polymer ?
#
loop_
_entity_poly.entity_id
_entity_poly.type
_entity_poly.pdbx_seq_one_letter_code
_entity_poly.pdbx_strand_id
1 'polypeptide(L)'
;MKQRDEIVVLTDAVLITCIVQRGVADAVVDAATEAGAQGATIFYARGTGVRQKHLGVLGITVNAEKEVIYIVSPSDHADHIFERVYVAAKLDTPGMGMIYMASLEKMATYVPPEIAARFGHHE
;
A
#
# COMPACT_ATOMS: atom_id res chain seq x y z
N MET A 1 1.22 -18.75 -35.76
CA MET A 1 1.78 -17.99 -34.62
C MET A 1 0.66 -17.86 -33.61
N LYS A 2 0.83 -18.32 -32.35
CA LYS A 2 -0.18 -18.15 -31.30
C LYS A 2 -0.41 -16.66 -31.10
N GLN A 3 -1.65 -16.22 -31.17
CA GLN A 3 -2.07 -14.89 -30.76
C GLN A 3 -1.53 -14.67 -29.34
N ARG A 4 -0.72 -13.64 -29.15
CA ARG A 4 -0.22 -13.26 -27.82
C ARG A 4 -1.47 -12.87 -27.04
N ASP A 5 -1.77 -13.56 -25.94
CA ASP A 5 -2.85 -13.13 -25.06
C ASP A 5 -2.57 -11.68 -24.68
N GLU A 6 -3.41 -10.74 -25.13
CA GLU A 6 -3.27 -9.33 -24.82
C GLU A 6 -3.47 -9.14 -23.32
N ILE A 7 -2.42 -8.66 -22.64
CA ILE A 7 -2.46 -8.38 -21.21
C ILE A 7 -3.06 -6.99 -21.03
N VAL A 8 -4.13 -6.88 -20.24
CA VAL A 8 -4.67 -5.58 -19.81
C VAL A 8 -3.73 -5.00 -18.76
N VAL A 9 -3.19 -3.81 -19.03
CA VAL A 9 -2.21 -3.13 -18.17
C VAL A 9 -2.76 -1.80 -17.71
N LEU A 10 -2.70 -1.53 -16.41
CA LEU A 10 -2.92 -0.22 -15.82
C LEU A 10 -1.59 0.54 -15.76
N THR A 11 -1.56 1.76 -16.32
CA THR A 11 -0.36 2.59 -16.47
C THR A 11 -0.38 3.89 -15.67
N ASP A 12 -1.55 4.28 -15.13
CA ASP A 12 -1.71 5.46 -14.26
C ASP A 12 -2.13 5.04 -12.85
N ALA A 13 -1.18 4.39 -12.17
CA ALA A 13 -1.40 3.87 -10.84
C ALA A 13 -0.20 4.13 -9.94
N VAL A 14 -0.47 4.19 -8.65
CA VAL A 14 0.54 4.25 -7.61
C VAL A 14 0.40 3.08 -6.64
N LEU A 15 1.51 2.70 -6.05
CA LEU A 15 1.55 1.84 -4.88
C LEU A 15 1.78 2.71 -3.64
N ILE A 16 0.78 2.78 -2.77
CA ILE A 16 0.89 3.30 -1.43
C ILE A 16 1.41 2.18 -0.54
N THR A 17 2.52 2.42 0.13
CA THR A 17 3.09 1.52 1.13
C THR A 17 3.02 2.17 2.49
N CYS A 18 2.30 1.53 3.43
CA CYS A 18 2.27 1.92 4.82
C CYS A 18 2.93 0.84 5.68
N ILE A 19 3.86 1.22 6.54
CA ILE A 19 4.55 0.32 7.47
C ILE A 19 4.18 0.78 8.87
N VAL A 20 3.54 -0.10 9.65
CA VAL A 20 3.00 0.23 10.98
C VAL A 20 3.42 -0.80 12.04
N GLN A 21 3.12 -0.53 13.31
CA GLN A 21 3.25 -1.55 14.35
C GLN A 21 2.29 -2.71 14.10
N ARG A 22 2.66 -3.91 14.56
CA ARG A 22 1.76 -5.07 14.59
C ARG A 22 0.40 -4.74 15.23
N GLY A 23 -0.69 -5.18 14.61
CA GLY A 23 -2.06 -5.01 15.11
C GLY A 23 -2.71 -3.68 14.72
N VAL A 24 -2.08 -2.90 13.84
CA VAL A 24 -2.60 -1.61 13.36
C VAL A 24 -3.12 -1.74 11.91
N ALA A 25 -2.71 -2.78 11.17
CA ALA A 25 -3.03 -2.89 9.75
C ALA A 25 -4.53 -2.88 9.43
N ASP A 26 -5.36 -3.55 10.22
CA ASP A 26 -6.81 -3.63 9.94
C ASP A 26 -7.46 -2.23 9.97
N ALA A 27 -7.16 -1.42 11.00
CA ALA A 27 -7.66 -0.05 11.10
C ALA A 27 -7.16 0.85 9.96
N VAL A 28 -5.95 0.58 9.44
CA VAL A 28 -5.41 1.27 8.27
C VAL A 28 -6.15 0.87 6.99
N VAL A 29 -6.41 -0.42 6.80
CA VAL A 29 -7.13 -0.94 5.64
C VAL A 29 -8.57 -0.44 5.64
N ASP A 30 -9.26 -0.44 6.79
CA ASP A 30 -10.61 0.10 6.91
C ASP A 30 -10.65 1.58 6.48
N ALA A 31 -9.72 2.40 6.97
CA ALA A 31 -9.63 3.81 6.60
C ALA A 31 -9.30 4.01 5.11
N ALA A 32 -8.47 3.16 4.53
CA ALA A 32 -8.16 3.19 3.10
C ALA A 32 -9.40 2.84 2.26
N THR A 33 -10.14 1.80 2.66
CA THR A 33 -11.37 1.36 1.98
C THR A 33 -12.47 2.42 2.08
N GLU A 34 -12.65 3.05 3.24
CA GLU A 34 -13.54 4.21 3.39
C GLU A 34 -13.15 5.38 2.48
N ALA A 35 -11.86 5.55 2.20
CA ALA A 35 -11.32 6.56 1.30
C ALA A 35 -11.39 6.17 -0.20
N GLY A 36 -11.93 4.99 -0.53
CA GLY A 36 -12.14 4.52 -1.90
C GLY A 36 -11.13 3.47 -2.39
N ALA A 37 -10.19 3.04 -1.57
CA ALA A 37 -9.28 1.94 -1.93
C ALA A 37 -10.08 0.65 -2.17
N GLN A 38 -9.81 -0.01 -3.30
CA GLN A 38 -10.49 -1.25 -3.67
C GLN A 38 -10.02 -2.47 -2.86
N GLY A 39 -8.87 -2.37 -2.22
CA GLY A 39 -8.30 -3.42 -1.39
C GLY A 39 -6.87 -3.12 -0.97
N ALA A 40 -6.32 -4.03 -0.18
CA ALA A 40 -4.95 -3.95 0.29
C ALA A 40 -4.35 -5.35 0.46
N THR A 41 -3.03 -5.44 0.37
CA THR A 41 -2.26 -6.63 0.73
C THR A 41 -1.51 -6.35 2.02
N ILE A 42 -1.68 -7.20 3.04
CA ILE A 42 -0.99 -7.10 4.32
C ILE A 42 0.04 -8.22 4.42
N PHE A 43 1.25 -7.89 4.85
CA PHE A 43 2.25 -8.90 5.21
C PHE A 43 3.07 -8.47 6.42
N TYR A 44 3.63 -9.48 7.10
CA TYR A 44 4.39 -9.27 8.32
C TYR A 44 5.86 -8.99 8.02
N ALA A 45 6.41 -8.04 8.76
CA ALA A 45 7.80 -7.64 8.63
C ALA A 45 8.45 -7.46 9.99
N ARG A 46 9.78 -7.34 9.98
CA ARG A 46 10.55 -6.88 11.12
C ARG A 46 11.41 -5.69 10.71
N GLY A 47 11.42 -4.65 11.53
CA GLY A 47 12.15 -3.43 11.23
C GLY A 47 12.41 -2.57 12.47
N THR A 48 13.48 -1.78 12.40
CA THR A 48 13.89 -0.87 13.47
C THR A 48 14.34 0.48 12.90
N GLY A 49 14.00 1.59 13.55
CA GLY A 49 14.40 2.94 13.15
C GLY A 49 15.71 3.43 13.80
N VAL A 50 16.19 4.60 13.35
CA VAL A 50 17.46 5.21 13.79
C VAL A 50 17.52 5.40 15.31
N ARG A 51 16.43 5.87 15.94
CA ARG A 51 16.36 6.06 17.40
C ARG A 51 16.64 4.79 18.19
N GLN A 52 16.24 3.62 17.68
CA GLN A 52 16.44 2.34 18.38
C GLN A 52 17.92 1.96 18.47
N LYS A 53 18.75 2.36 17.50
CA LYS A 53 20.20 2.09 17.51
C LYS A 53 20.91 2.84 18.64
N HIS A 54 20.37 3.97 19.10
CA HIS A 54 20.97 4.81 20.13
C HIS A 54 20.46 4.51 21.56
N LEU A 55 19.50 3.59 21.72
CA LEU A 55 18.85 3.29 23.01
C LEU A 55 19.58 2.20 23.84
N GLY A 56 20.63 1.55 23.32
CA GLY A 56 21.38 0.53 24.06
C GLY A 56 20.48 -0.61 24.56
N VAL A 57 20.60 -0.98 25.84
CA VAL A 57 19.78 -2.05 26.48
C VAL A 57 18.27 -1.73 26.44
N LEU A 58 17.88 -0.44 26.42
CA LEU A 58 16.47 -0.03 26.26
C LEU A 58 15.93 -0.31 24.85
N GLY A 59 16.80 -0.57 23.86
CA GLY A 59 16.42 -0.96 22.51
C GLY A 59 15.79 -2.36 22.43
N ILE A 60 16.03 -3.22 23.43
CA ILE A 60 15.50 -4.60 23.51
C ILE A 60 13.97 -4.58 23.70
N THR A 61 13.42 -3.57 24.38
CA THR A 61 11.98 -3.42 24.61
C THR A 61 11.23 -2.97 23.36
N VAL A 62 11.93 -2.52 22.30
CA VAL A 62 11.26 -1.94 21.15
C VAL A 62 10.73 -3.03 20.23
N ASN A 63 9.42 -3.01 20.00
CA ASN A 63 8.76 -3.97 19.13
C ASN A 63 9.28 -3.84 17.69
N ALA A 64 10.06 -4.83 17.28
CA ALA A 64 10.57 -4.91 15.93
C ALA A 64 9.53 -5.44 14.94
N GLU A 65 8.42 -6.03 15.42
CA GLU A 65 7.37 -6.54 14.56
C GLU A 65 6.56 -5.41 13.94
N LYS A 66 6.35 -5.53 12.64
CA LYS A 66 5.63 -4.58 11.81
C LYS A 66 4.62 -5.32 10.95
N GLU A 67 3.65 -4.55 10.48
CA GLU A 67 2.81 -4.90 9.35
C GLU A 67 3.11 -3.93 8.22
N VAL A 68 3.21 -4.46 7.00
CA VAL A 68 3.33 -3.68 5.78
C VAL A 68 2.03 -3.84 5.02
N ILE A 69 1.44 -2.71 4.66
CA ILE A 69 0.20 -2.62 3.90
C ILE A 69 0.53 -2.02 2.53
N TYR A 70 0.17 -2.74 1.48
CA TYR A 70 0.23 -2.31 0.09
C TYR A 70 -1.15 -1.99 -0.42
N ILE A 71 -1.36 -0.78 -0.91
CA ILE A 71 -2.60 -0.33 -1.55
C ILE A 71 -2.24 0.17 -2.94
N VAL A 72 -2.86 -0.40 -3.96
CA VAL A 72 -2.73 0.08 -5.34
C VAL A 72 -3.95 0.93 -5.67
N SER A 73 -3.73 2.12 -6.20
CA SER A 73 -4.79 3.07 -6.54
C SER A 73 -4.49 3.79 -7.85
N PRO A 74 -5.53 4.20 -8.62
CA PRO A 74 -5.39 5.28 -9.60
C PRO A 74 -4.74 6.52 -8.99
N SER A 75 -3.92 7.22 -9.76
CA SER A 75 -3.14 8.37 -9.29
C SER A 75 -4.02 9.54 -8.81
N ASP A 76 -5.17 9.75 -9.43
CA ASP A 76 -6.13 10.83 -9.11
C ASP A 76 -6.85 10.66 -7.76
N HIS A 77 -6.88 9.44 -7.22
CA HIS A 77 -7.46 9.12 -5.91
C HIS A 77 -6.41 8.87 -4.81
N ALA A 78 -5.14 8.74 -5.19
CA ALA A 78 -4.09 8.28 -4.29
C ALA A 78 -3.83 9.21 -3.11
N ASP A 79 -3.82 10.53 -3.33
CA ASP A 79 -3.53 11.52 -2.28
C ASP A 79 -4.56 11.46 -1.14
N HIS A 80 -5.84 11.31 -1.48
CA HIS A 80 -6.89 11.20 -0.48
C HIS A 80 -6.74 9.93 0.37
N ILE A 81 -6.46 8.79 -0.26
CA ILE A 81 -6.20 7.53 0.45
C ILE A 81 -4.96 7.67 1.35
N PHE A 82 -3.89 8.30 0.84
CA PHE A 82 -2.65 8.52 1.56
C PHE A 82 -2.87 9.32 2.86
N GLU A 83 -3.60 10.43 2.78
CA GLU A 83 -3.93 11.27 3.95
C GLU A 83 -4.77 10.51 4.99
N ARG A 84 -5.78 9.76 4.54
CA ARG A 84 -6.66 8.99 5.43
C ARG A 84 -5.89 7.89 6.15
N VAL A 85 -5.01 7.19 5.43
CA VAL A 85 -4.10 6.18 5.99
C VAL A 85 -3.11 6.81 6.98
N TYR A 86 -2.54 7.97 6.65
CA TYR A 86 -1.60 8.68 7.54
C TYR A 86 -2.21 8.94 8.92
N VAL A 87 -3.45 9.44 8.94
CA VAL A 87 -4.18 9.72 10.19
C VAL A 87 -4.54 8.43 10.93
N ALA A 88 -5.08 7.43 10.23
CA ALA A 88 -5.46 6.15 10.85
C ALA A 88 -4.26 5.40 11.46
N ALA A 89 -3.11 5.47 10.80
CA ALA A 89 -1.84 4.90 11.27
C ALA A 89 -1.14 5.75 12.36
N LYS A 90 -1.66 6.94 12.70
CA LYS A 90 -1.08 7.86 13.69
C LYS A 90 0.39 8.20 13.40
N LEU A 91 0.72 8.43 12.14
CA LEU A 91 2.10 8.63 11.69
C LEU A 91 2.68 10.00 12.07
N ASP A 92 1.87 10.87 12.67
CA ASP A 92 2.27 12.08 13.39
C ASP A 92 2.92 11.76 14.75
N THR A 93 2.75 10.54 15.25
CA THR A 93 3.27 10.09 16.53
C THR A 93 4.60 9.32 16.36
N PRO A 94 5.67 9.68 17.11
CA PRO A 94 6.96 9.01 17.00
C PRO A 94 6.88 7.50 17.20
N GLY A 95 7.48 6.75 16.26
CA GLY A 95 7.59 5.30 16.34
C GLY A 95 6.39 4.53 15.79
N MET A 96 5.37 5.20 15.26
CA MET A 96 4.20 4.53 14.67
C MET A 96 4.48 3.93 13.28
N GLY A 97 5.50 4.42 12.58
CA GLY A 97 5.96 3.81 11.34
C GLY A 97 6.27 4.84 10.27
N MET A 98 5.98 4.50 9.02
CA MET A 98 6.14 5.39 7.86
C MET A 98 5.16 5.03 6.74
N ILE A 99 4.92 6.00 5.86
CA ILE A 99 4.14 5.83 4.65
C ILE A 99 4.86 6.50 3.48
N TYR A 100 4.77 5.91 2.29
CA TYR A 100 5.29 6.48 1.06
C TYR A 100 4.48 5.97 -0.14
N MET A 101 4.61 6.64 -1.28
CA MET A 101 4.01 6.22 -2.54
C MET A 101 5.08 6.08 -3.62
N ALA A 102 4.88 5.14 -4.53
CA ALA A 102 5.69 4.98 -5.72
C ALA A 102 4.80 4.82 -6.95
N SER A 103 5.11 5.53 -8.03
CA SER A 103 4.45 5.33 -9.32
C SER A 103 4.70 3.92 -9.85
N LEU A 104 3.65 3.28 -10.36
CA LEU A 104 3.74 1.99 -11.02
C LEU A 104 3.80 2.19 -12.53
N GLU A 105 4.83 1.68 -13.18
CA GLU A 105 4.91 1.70 -14.65
C GLU A 105 3.82 0.83 -15.26
N LYS A 106 3.58 -0.35 -14.67
CA LYS A 106 2.61 -1.34 -15.14
C LYS A 106 2.05 -2.12 -13.96
N MET A 107 0.73 -2.32 -13.96
CA MET A 107 0.04 -3.30 -13.13
C MET A 107 -0.89 -4.14 -14.00
N ALA A 108 -0.96 -5.44 -13.75
CA ALA A 108 -1.85 -6.34 -14.45
C ALA A 108 -2.50 -7.29 -13.46
N THR A 109 -3.76 -7.61 -13.70
CA THR A 109 -4.53 -8.59 -12.94
C THR A 109 -5.47 -9.32 -13.88
N TYR A 110 -6.14 -10.36 -13.38
CA TYR A 110 -7.24 -10.97 -14.12
C TYR A 110 -8.35 -9.94 -14.30
N VAL A 111 -8.63 -9.60 -15.55
CA VAL A 111 -9.78 -8.79 -15.94
C VAL A 111 -10.74 -9.73 -16.68
N PRO A 112 -11.99 -9.88 -16.22
CA PRO A 112 -12.96 -10.71 -16.92
C PRO A 112 -13.10 -10.27 -18.39
N PRO A 113 -13.17 -11.21 -19.36
CA PRO A 113 -13.20 -10.87 -20.79
C PRO A 113 -14.28 -9.86 -21.18
N GLU A 114 -15.45 -9.93 -20.53
CA GLU A 114 -16.56 -9.01 -20.73
C GLU A 114 -16.27 -7.58 -20.28
N ILE A 115 -15.37 -7.39 -19.29
CA ILE A 115 -14.91 -6.07 -18.85
C ILE A 115 -13.80 -5.58 -19.78
N ALA A 116 -12.84 -6.45 -20.13
CA ALA A 116 -11.78 -6.11 -21.06
C ALA A 116 -12.34 -5.66 -22.42
N ALA A 117 -13.37 -6.34 -22.96
CA ALA A 117 -14.02 -5.95 -24.21
C ALA A 117 -14.71 -4.57 -24.15
N ARG A 118 -15.09 -4.09 -22.96
CA ARG A 118 -15.75 -2.78 -22.78
C ARG A 118 -14.76 -1.61 -22.69
N PHE A 119 -13.54 -1.87 -22.23
CA PHE A 119 -12.54 -0.83 -21.91
C PHE A 119 -11.20 -1.00 -22.65
N GLY A 120 -11.01 -2.09 -23.40
CA GLY A 120 -9.75 -2.45 -24.06
C GLY A 120 -9.44 -1.71 -25.37
N HIS A 121 -10.08 -0.57 -25.63
CA HIS A 121 -9.79 0.27 -26.79
C HIS A 121 -9.25 1.62 -26.34
N HIS A 122 -7.93 1.69 -26.21
CA HIS A 122 -7.19 2.94 -26.33
C HIS A 122 -6.05 2.69 -27.31
N GLU A 123 -6.06 3.47 -28.41
CA GLU A 123 -5.09 3.47 -29.51
C GLU A 123 -3.65 3.67 -29.03
#